data_AF-L8H0C2-F1
#
_entry.id   AF-L8H0C2-F1
#
_cell.length_a   1.000
_cell.length_b   1.000
_cell.length_c   1.000
_cell.angle_alpha   90.00
_cell.angle_beta   90.00
_cell.angle_gamma   90.00
#
_symmetry.space_group_name_H-M   'P 1'
#
loop_
_entity.id
_entity.type
_entity.pdbx_description
1 polymer ?
#
loop_
_entity_poly.entity_id
_entity_poly.type
_entity_poly.pdbx_seq_one_letter_code
_entity_poly.pdbx_strand_id
1 'polypeptide(L)'
;MVVFTEEPKNAVINPKPTYPSILWHMRLSDWGILVGLTGAGVAWGYMAGKGARKSVALCGGILGFLGGHSIAAQNSAQRLLGRKPNGRPISSEH
;
A
#
# COMPACT_ATOMS: atom_id res chain seq x y z
N MET A 1 -4.59 -21.26 7.11
CA MET A 1 -5.85 -20.65 6.62
C MET A 1 -6.05 -19.39 7.44
N VAL A 2 -6.06 -18.21 6.81
CA VAL A 2 -6.38 -16.98 7.56
C VAL A 2 -7.91 -16.92 7.64
N VAL A 3 -8.44 -17.12 8.85
CA VAL A 3 -9.87 -17.03 9.12
C VAL A 3 -10.14 -15.63 9.63
N PHE A 4 -10.95 -14.88 8.90
CA PHE A 4 -11.35 -13.54 9.27
C PHE A 4 -12.67 -13.63 10.07
N THR A 5 -12.73 -12.92 11.20
CA THR A 5 -13.92 -12.88 12.07
C THR A 5 -15.03 -11.97 11.56
N GLU A 6 -14.70 -11.03 10.66
CA GLU A 6 -15.68 -10.14 10.03
C GLU A 6 -16.00 -10.59 8.60
N GLU A 7 -17.30 -10.66 8.30
CA GLU A 7 -17.83 -10.95 6.96
C GLU A 7 -17.45 -9.84 5.96
N PRO A 8 -17.10 -10.21 4.72
CA PRO A 8 -16.73 -9.24 3.69
C PRO A 8 -17.97 -8.44 3.26
N LYS A 9 -17.91 -7.11 3.45
CA LYS A 9 -19.01 -6.19 3.09
C LYS A 9 -19.19 -6.01 1.57
N ASN A 10 -18.20 -6.38 0.77
CA ASN A 10 -18.22 -6.32 -0.69
C ASN A 10 -17.82 -7.68 -1.27
N ALA A 11 -18.11 -7.89 -2.55
CA ALA A 11 -17.72 -9.12 -3.25
C ALA A 11 -16.22 -9.41 -3.12
N VAL A 12 -15.91 -10.63 -2.70
CA VAL A 12 -14.54 -11.13 -2.59
C VAL A 12 -14.04 -11.52 -3.97
N ILE A 13 -12.94 -10.90 -4.42
CA ILE A 13 -12.31 -11.21 -5.72
C ILE A 13 -11.32 -12.37 -5.55
N ASN A 14 -10.49 -12.31 -4.50
CA ASN A 14 -9.52 -13.35 -4.21
C ASN A 14 -9.42 -13.59 -2.70
N PRO A 15 -9.85 -14.76 -2.18
CA PRO A 15 -9.81 -15.08 -0.76
C PRO A 15 -8.38 -15.38 -0.24
N LYS A 16 -7.41 -15.61 -1.13
CA LYS A 16 -5.99 -15.85 -0.78
C LYS A 16 -5.08 -15.00 -1.68
N PRO A 17 -5.00 -13.67 -1.45
CA PRO A 17 -4.18 -12.81 -2.28
C PRO A 17 -2.69 -13.15 -2.10
N THR A 18 -2.03 -13.53 -3.19
CA THR A 18 -0.56 -13.68 -3.24
C THR A 18 0.07 -12.31 -3.49
N TYR A 19 1.30 -12.08 -3.00
CA TYR A 19 2.00 -10.81 -3.17
C TYR A 19 2.01 -10.22 -4.61
N PRO A 20 2.28 -10.99 -5.69
CA PRO A 20 2.21 -10.45 -7.04
C PRO A 20 0.79 -10.02 -7.45
N SER A 21 -0.25 -10.71 -6.99
CA SER A 21 -1.65 -10.32 -7.26
C SER A 21 -2.01 -8.98 -6.59
N ILE A 22 -1.44 -8.69 -5.42
CA ILE A 22 -1.65 -7.44 -4.69
C ILE A 22 -1.03 -6.26 -5.46
N LEU A 23 0.19 -6.45 -5.99
CA LEU A 23 0.87 -5.42 -6.78
C LEU A 23 0.14 -5.10 -8.08
N TRP A 24 -0.34 -6.13 -8.78
CA TRP A 24 -1.12 -5.96 -10.02
C TRP A 24 -2.44 -5.20 -9.82
N HIS A 25 -3.02 -5.26 -8.61
CA HIS A 25 -4.27 -4.59 -8.27
C HIS A 25 -4.09 -3.24 -7.55
N MET A 26 -2.86 -2.72 -7.45
CA MET A 26 -2.63 -1.38 -6.90
C MET A 26 -3.26 -0.31 -7.79
N ARG A 27 -3.99 0.62 -7.18
CA ARG A 27 -4.56 1.78 -7.87
C ARG A 27 -3.55 2.92 -7.90
N LEU A 28 -3.77 3.87 -8.82
CA LEU A 28 -3.01 5.13 -8.87
C LEU A 28 -2.99 5.87 -7.52
N SER A 29 -4.08 5.80 -6.75
CA SER A 29 -4.13 6.36 -5.39
C SER A 29 -3.12 5.72 -4.44
N ASP A 30 -2.87 4.42 -4.57
CA ASP A 30 -1.96 3.69 -3.69
C ASP A 30 -0.49 3.98 -4.07
N TRP A 31 -0.23 4.13 -5.38
CA TRP A 31 1.05 4.67 -5.87
C TRP A 31 1.29 6.11 -5.40
N GLY A 32 0.26 6.94 -5.39
CA GLY A 32 0.32 8.30 -4.84
C GLY A 32 0.68 8.33 -3.36
N ILE A 33 0.11 7.41 -2.55
CA ILE A 33 0.47 7.27 -1.13
C ILE A 33 1.93 6.85 -0.98
N LEU A 34 2.38 5.86 -1.77
CA LEU A 34 3.77 5.40 -1.72
C LEU A 34 4.75 6.54 -2.06
N VAL A 35 4.54 7.22 -3.18
CA VAL A 35 5.40 8.34 -3.61
C VAL A 35 5.31 9.50 -2.63
N GLY A 36 4.11 9.82 -2.15
CA GLY A 36 3.86 10.91 -1.20
C GLY A 36 4.57 10.69 0.14
N LEU A 37 4.43 9.50 0.74
CA LEU A 37 5.11 9.15 1.99
C LEU A 37 6.63 9.05 1.82
N THR A 38 7.09 8.46 0.71
CA THR A 38 8.52 8.39 0.41
C THR A 38 9.11 9.80 0.27
N GLY A 39 8.48 10.66 -0.52
CA GLY A 39 8.91 12.05 -0.73
C GLY A 39 8.87 12.87 0.56
N ALA A 40 7.80 12.74 1.35
CA ALA A 40 7.69 13.37 2.66
C ALA A 40 8.80 12.89 3.61
N GLY A 41 9.10 11.59 3.61
CA GLY A 41 10.19 10.99 4.40
C GLY A 41 11.57 11.51 4.01
N VAL A 42 11.86 11.63 2.71
CA VAL A 42 13.10 12.22 2.20
C VAL A 42 13.21 13.70 2.59
N ALA A 43 12.15 14.48 2.39
CA ALA A 43 12.12 15.90 2.72
C ALA A 43 12.33 16.12 4.23
N TRP A 44 11.62 15.36 5.06
CA TRP A 44 11.77 15.38 6.51
C TRP A 44 13.19 14.99 6.93
N GLY A 45 13.73 13.90 6.39
CA GLY A 45 15.07 13.44 6.72
C GLY A 45 16.16 14.45 6.30
N TYR A 46 15.96 15.15 5.19
CA TYR A 46 16.88 16.20 4.74
C TYR A 46 16.87 17.41 5.68
N MET A 47 15.70 17.83 6.17
CA MET A 47 15.56 18.92 7.13
C MET A 47 16.10 18.55 8.52
N ALA A 48 15.87 17.33 8.97
CA ALA A 48 16.27 16.85 10.29
C ALA A 48 17.78 16.57 10.39
N GLY A 49 18.42 16.16 9.31
CA GLY A 49 19.83 15.77 9.29
C GLY A 49 20.82 16.94 9.37
N LYS A 50 20.95 17.64 10.50
CA LYS A 50 22.02 18.64 10.69
C LYS A 50 23.39 17.94 10.72
N GLY A 51 24.20 18.15 9.68
CA GLY A 51 25.54 17.57 9.50
C GLY A 51 25.60 16.31 8.61
N ALA A 52 24.50 15.56 8.48
CA ALA A 52 24.42 14.33 7.67
C ALA A 52 23.16 14.29 6.78
N ARG A 53 22.79 15.43 6.18
CA ARG A 53 21.52 15.63 5.44
C ARG A 53 21.20 14.51 4.45
N LYS A 54 22.20 14.06 3.68
CA LYS A 54 22.00 13.03 2.65
C LYS A 54 21.69 11.66 3.24
N SER A 55 22.43 11.24 4.28
CA SER A 55 22.24 9.95 4.94
C SER A 55 20.92 9.89 5.71
N VAL A 56 20.56 10.98 6.41
CA VAL A 56 19.30 11.07 7.15
C VAL A 56 18.10 11.18 6.18
N ALA A 57 18.25 11.87 5.06
CA ALA A 57 17.25 11.87 3.99
C ALA A 57 17.06 10.47 3.36
N LEU A 58 18.14 9.72 3.14
CA LEU A 58 18.07 8.35 2.62
C LEU A 58 17.34 7.43 3.60
N CYS A 59 17.68 7.48 4.89
CA CYS A 59 16.96 6.73 5.93
C CYS A 59 15.48 7.12 5.98
N GLY A 60 15.17 8.42 5.97
CA GLY A 60 13.80 8.92 5.95
C GLY A 60 13.03 8.45 4.72
N GLY A 61 13.67 8.42 3.55
CA GLY A 61 13.10 7.87 2.32
C GLY A 61 12.83 6.37 2.38
N ILE A 62 13.77 5.57 2.92
CA ILE A 62 13.58 4.13 3.10
C ILE A 62 12.41 3.85 4.04
N LEU A 63 12.31 4.58 5.15
CA LEU A 63 11.20 4.47 6.10
C LEU A 63 9.87 4.90 5.47
N GLY A 64 9.87 6.00 4.72
CA GLY A 64 8.71 6.48 3.97
C GLY A 64 8.25 5.49 2.90
N PHE A 65 9.19 4.87 2.19
CA PHE A 65 8.90 3.81 1.21
C PHE A 65 8.30 2.58 1.88
N LEU A 66 8.91 2.09 2.97
CA LEU A 66 8.40 0.92 3.70
C LEU A 66 6.99 1.16 4.25
N GLY A 67 6.74 2.33 4.84
CA GLY A 67 5.43 2.71 5.35
C GLY A 67 4.40 2.88 4.23
N GLY A 68 4.76 3.61 3.17
CA GLY A 68 3.91 3.85 2.02
C GLY A 68 3.55 2.57 1.27
N HIS A 69 4.54 1.70 1.04
CA HIS A 69 4.35 0.38 0.44
C HIS A 69 3.43 -0.51 1.29
N SER A 70 3.61 -0.52 2.61
CA SER A 70 2.77 -1.31 3.51
C SER A 70 1.32 -0.87 3.47
N ILE A 71 1.06 0.45 3.48
CA ILE A 71 -0.30 1.00 3.40
C ILE A 71 -0.92 0.70 2.03
N ALA A 72 -0.15 0.87 0.96
CA ALA A 72 -0.59 0.58 -0.40
C ALA A 72 -0.93 -0.91 -0.60
N ALA A 73 -0.07 -1.81 -0.14
CA ALA A 73 -0.28 -3.25 -0.19
C ALA A 73 -1.49 -3.67 0.65
N GLN A 74 -1.65 -3.11 1.85
CA GLN A 74 -2.84 -3.33 2.68
C GLN A 74 -4.11 -2.86 1.98
N ASN A 75 -4.10 -1.66 1.39
CA ASN A 75 -5.25 -1.13 0.67
C ASN A 75 -5.66 -2.03 -0.51
N SER A 76 -4.68 -2.57 -1.25
CA SER A 76 -4.94 -3.51 -2.35
C SER A 76 -5.44 -4.87 -1.84
N ALA A 77 -4.82 -5.43 -0.81
CA ALA A 77 -5.26 -6.69 -0.20
C ALA A 77 -6.69 -6.60 0.38
N GLN A 78 -7.02 -5.51 1.07
CA GLN A 78 -8.37 -5.30 1.62
C GLN A 78 -9.44 -5.15 0.53
N ARG A 79 -9.09 -4.64 -0.67
CA ARG A 79 -9.98 -4.61 -1.83
C ARG A 79 -10.20 -6.02 -2.40
N LEU A 80 -9.14 -6.82 -2.53
CA LEU A 80 -9.25 -8.21 -2.99
C LEU A 80 -10.08 -9.09 -2.04
N LEU A 81 -9.97 -8.83 -0.74
CA LEU A 81 -10.75 -9.50 0.32
C LEU A 81 -12.17 -8.95 0.48
N GLY A 82 -12.62 -7.99 -0.33
CA GLY A 82 -13.98 -7.43 -0.25
C GLY A 82 -14.23 -6.50 0.95
N ARG A 83 -13.19 -6.09 1.68
CA ARG A 83 -13.29 -5.21 2.87
C ARG A 83 -13.25 -3.72 2.53
N LYS A 84 -12.67 -3.35 1.39
CA LYS A 84 -12.73 -1.99 0.83
C LYS A 84 -13.55 -1.94 -0.46
N PRO A 85 -14.19 -0.78 -0.78
CA PRO A 85 -15.03 -0.66 -1.96
C PRO A 85 -14.27 -0.93 -3.26
N ASN A 86 -14.75 -1.92 -4.00
CA ASN A 86 -14.28 -2.25 -5.34
C ASN A 86 -15.06 -1.41 -6.36
N GLY A 87 -14.62 -0.17 -6.59
CA GLY A 87 -15.13 0.71 -7.65
C GLY A 87 -14.80 0.26 -9.09
N ARG A 88 -14.48 -1.03 -9.30
CA ARG A 88 -14.43 -1.64 -10.64
C ARG A 88 -15.52 -2.70 -10.68
N PRO A 89 -16.38 -2.72 -11.72
CA PRO A 89 -17.27 -3.85 -11.94
C PRO A 89 -16.38 -5.09 -12.06
N ILE A 90 -16.74 -6.09 -11.28
CA ILE A 90 -16.03 -7.35 -11.16
C ILE A 90 -16.37 -8.09 -12.45
N SER A 91 -15.40 -8.28 -13.36
CA SER A 91 -15.56 -9.27 -14.42
C SER A 91 -15.46 -10.62 -13.73
N SER A 92 -16.61 -11.23 -13.48
CA SER A 92 -16.75 -12.60 -13.00
C SER A 92 -16.50 -13.57 -14.16
N GLU A 93 -15.27 -13.68 -14.67
CA GLU A 93 -14.83 -14.61 -15.72
C GLU A 93 -13.29 -14.70 -15.60
N HIS A 94 -12.61 -15.83 -15.38
CA HIS A 94 -12.88 -17.27 -15.44
C HIS A 94 -12.04 -17.98 -14.36
#